data_AF-A0A970LSW4-F1
#
_entry.id   AF-A0A970LSW4-F1
#
_cell.length_a   1.000
_cell.length_b   1.000
_cell.length_c   1.000
_cell.angle_alpha   90.00
_cell.angle_beta   90.00
_cell.angle_gamma   90.00
#
_symmetry.space_group_name_H-M   'P 1'
#
loop_
_entity.id
_entity.type
_entity.pdbx_description
1 polymer ?
#
loop_
_entity_poly.entity_id
_entity_poly.type
_entity_poly.pdbx_seq_one_letter_code
_entity_poly.pdbx_strand_id
1 'polypeptide(L)'
;MSGFIALWQKTGRTIPDLTAVTETMRHRGPDEQDALYLGSAALAACRLKIIDLSEQGRQPLLNEDGSLALVFDGRIYNYLALREELLSKGHVFRSAVDYEVILHLYEEEGEACVGKLRGMFAFCLYDGRKNQFFGARDRFGMKPLYYTETAEYFALASEAKAFTKLPAFQVEPNEAVLSHYLTFQYVPEPETMFTGVYKVPPAHTFCWREGRLTLTRYWQISFAPQERPLAEYLEGTREALREAVRLHAQAAVPWGALLSGGIDSTVLVALLREHGSVSTFSVGYAEAAYSELSEAAETARYLETNHQEYVISAEEYWHNLPQLVWHFDDPVADPAGIALYYAARLAGREIKVVLSGEGADELFGGYGIYREPGVLKRAQILPQPLLAAAAKIWPAFLPGKNFWRRAATPLEERYFGNACIFNESEKQQILKHKNFPPAAAVTAPLYRQAAAYDDVTKMQYVDLHTWVVGDLLVKADRMSMANSLELR
;
A
#
# COMPACT_ATOMS: atom_id res chain seq x y z
N MET A 1 -8.79 6.92 8.99
CA MET A 1 -7.47 6.28 9.16
C MET A 1 -7.20 5.97 10.61
N SER A 2 -6.53 4.85 10.86
CA SER A 2 -6.31 4.32 12.21
C SER A 2 -5.09 3.40 12.24
N GLY A 3 -4.65 3.03 13.43
CA GLY A 3 -3.86 1.82 13.66
C GLY A 3 -4.64 0.88 14.57
N PHE A 4 -4.72 -0.41 14.26
CA PHE A 4 -5.47 -1.35 15.09
C PHE A 4 -4.71 -2.65 15.35
N ILE A 5 -5.15 -3.35 16.39
CA ILE A 5 -4.82 -4.75 16.68
C ILE A 5 -6.11 -5.54 16.96
N ALA A 6 -6.17 -6.77 16.46
CA ALA A 6 -7.14 -7.78 16.85
C ALA A 6 -6.38 -9.00 17.40
N LEU A 7 -6.75 -9.48 18.58
CA LEU A 7 -6.09 -10.59 19.26
C LEU A 7 -7.11 -11.68 19.62
N TRP A 8 -6.77 -12.93 19.32
CA TRP A 8 -7.53 -14.12 19.68
C TRP A 8 -6.67 -15.03 20.56
N GLN A 9 -7.10 -15.25 21.80
CA GLN A 9 -6.44 -16.14 22.75
C GLN A 9 -6.81 -17.61 22.52
N LYS A 10 -5.81 -18.50 22.51
CA LYS A 10 -6.01 -19.96 22.33
C LYS A 10 -5.99 -20.75 23.63
N THR A 11 -5.26 -20.26 24.65
CA THR A 11 -4.85 -21.08 25.81
C THR A 11 -5.57 -20.77 27.11
N GLY A 12 -6.69 -20.03 27.08
CA GLY A 12 -7.47 -19.70 28.29
C GLY A 12 -6.76 -18.79 29.31
N ARG A 13 -5.55 -18.33 29.00
CA ARG A 13 -4.88 -17.23 29.71
C ARG A 13 -5.66 -15.92 29.49
N THR A 14 -5.44 -14.93 30.35
CA THR A 14 -6.06 -13.60 30.21
C THR A 14 -5.42 -12.84 29.05
N ILE A 15 -6.26 -12.11 28.30
CA ILE A 15 -5.81 -11.20 27.25
C ILE A 15 -4.95 -10.10 27.88
N PRO A 16 -3.76 -9.77 27.33
CA PRO A 16 -2.95 -8.68 27.83
C PRO A 16 -3.64 -7.32 27.65
N ASP A 17 -3.23 -6.34 28.46
CA ASP A 17 -3.60 -4.96 28.22
C ASP A 17 -3.06 -4.50 26.83
N LEU A 18 -3.96 -4.03 25.98
CA LEU A 18 -3.64 -3.62 24.60
C LEU A 18 -3.23 -2.15 24.51
N THR A 19 -3.20 -1.42 25.63
CA THR A 19 -2.77 -0.01 25.69
C THR A 19 -1.32 0.14 25.22
N ALA A 20 -0.41 -0.67 25.75
CA ALA A 20 1.00 -0.65 25.35
C ALA A 20 1.22 -1.06 23.88
N VAL A 21 0.31 -1.87 23.33
CA VAL A 21 0.34 -2.30 21.92
C VAL A 21 -0.14 -1.18 21.00
N THR A 22 -1.24 -0.52 21.35
CA THR A 22 -1.79 0.59 20.56
C THR A 22 -0.90 1.83 20.61
N GLU A 23 -0.14 2.04 21.69
CA GLU A 23 0.83 3.13 21.80
C GLU A 23 1.91 3.06 20.69
N THR A 24 2.29 1.86 20.23
CA THR A 24 3.29 1.74 19.15
C THR A 24 2.77 2.20 17.79
N MET A 25 1.46 2.36 17.64
CA MET A 25 0.79 2.81 16.42
C MET A 25 0.14 4.18 16.57
N ARG A 26 0.34 4.87 17.71
CA ARG A 26 -0.34 6.14 18.03
C ARG A 26 -0.11 7.24 17.00
N HIS A 27 1.02 7.23 16.29
CA HIS A 27 1.30 8.15 15.17
C HIS A 27 0.27 8.04 14.04
N ARG A 28 -0.34 6.87 13.81
CA ARG A 28 -1.38 6.67 12.79
C ARG A 28 -2.72 7.30 13.17
N GLY A 29 -2.99 7.44 14.46
CA GLY A 29 -4.29 7.83 14.99
C GLY A 29 -4.21 8.51 16.35
N PRO A 30 -3.73 9.76 16.42
CA PRO A 30 -3.47 10.43 17.69
C PRO A 30 -4.73 10.97 18.39
N ASP A 31 -5.90 10.99 17.74
CA ASP A 31 -7.09 11.71 18.22
C ASP A 31 -7.90 10.89 19.25
N GLU A 32 -8.00 9.58 19.08
CA GLU A 32 -8.73 8.66 19.99
C GLU A 32 -7.99 7.34 20.11
N GLN A 33 -8.15 6.65 21.25
CA GLN A 33 -7.63 5.32 21.51
C GLN A 33 -8.63 4.57 22.40
N ASP A 34 -8.98 3.34 22.02
CA ASP A 34 -9.86 2.50 22.84
C ASP A 34 -9.62 1.01 22.59
N ALA A 35 -10.12 0.18 23.50
CA ALA A 35 -10.03 -1.27 23.45
C ALA A 35 -11.34 -1.93 23.92
N LEU A 36 -11.69 -3.03 23.26
CA LEU A 36 -12.84 -3.86 23.59
C LEU A 36 -12.38 -5.30 23.84
N TYR A 37 -12.76 -5.84 24.99
CA TYR A 37 -12.44 -7.21 25.43
C TYR A 37 -13.69 -8.09 25.39
N LEU A 38 -13.62 -9.20 24.66
CA LEU A 38 -14.72 -10.06 24.25
C LEU A 38 -14.43 -11.52 24.64
N GLY A 39 -14.04 -11.74 25.89
CA GLY A 39 -13.66 -13.06 26.40
C GLY A 39 -12.32 -13.53 25.82
N SER A 40 -12.35 -14.43 24.83
CA SER A 40 -11.14 -14.92 24.16
C SER A 40 -10.66 -14.02 23.01
N ALA A 41 -11.44 -13.01 22.64
CA ALA A 41 -11.06 -12.02 21.63
C ALA A 41 -10.88 -10.63 22.25
N ALA A 42 -10.02 -9.80 21.66
CA ALA A 42 -9.97 -8.38 21.94
C ALA A 42 -9.61 -7.59 20.68
N LEU A 43 -10.16 -6.39 20.59
CA LEU A 43 -9.91 -5.43 19.52
C LEU A 43 -9.46 -4.12 20.15
N ALA A 44 -8.45 -3.46 19.58
CA ALA A 44 -8.04 -2.14 20.03
C ALA A 44 -7.59 -1.30 18.84
N ALA A 45 -7.84 0.01 18.91
CA ALA A 45 -7.51 0.91 17.82
C ALA A 45 -7.12 2.31 18.34
N CYS A 46 -6.30 2.98 17.54
CA CYS A 46 -6.04 4.41 17.62
C CYS A 46 -6.57 5.07 16.34
N ARG A 47 -7.24 6.21 16.43
CA ARG A 47 -8.03 6.79 15.33
C ARG A 47 -7.56 8.19 14.97
N LEU A 48 -7.45 8.47 13.68
CA LEU A 48 -7.35 9.80 13.10
C LEU A 48 -8.74 10.22 12.59
N LYS A 49 -9.30 11.28 13.17
CA LYS A 49 -10.64 11.79 12.85
C LYS A 49 -10.62 12.61 11.56
N ILE A 50 -11.29 12.07 10.52
CA ILE A 50 -11.31 12.67 9.16
C ILE A 50 -12.73 12.97 8.64
N ILE A 51 -13.71 12.06 8.80
CA ILE A 51 -15.09 12.26 8.33
C ILE A 51 -16.05 12.66 9.42
N ASP A 52 -16.06 11.90 10.51
CA ASP A 52 -16.89 12.18 11.67
C ASP A 52 -15.94 12.52 12.81
N LEU A 53 -16.00 13.76 13.27
CA LEU A 53 -15.14 14.25 14.35
C LEU A 53 -15.71 13.94 15.74
N SER A 54 -16.92 13.37 15.80
CA SER A 54 -17.54 12.96 17.04
C SER A 54 -16.96 11.64 17.57
N GLU A 55 -17.26 11.39 18.84
CA GLU A 55 -16.95 10.14 19.54
C GLU A 55 -17.82 8.96 19.05
N GLN A 56 -18.88 9.21 18.27
CA GLN A 56 -19.75 8.14 17.76
C GLN A 56 -19.02 7.22 16.78
N GLY A 57 -17.99 7.75 16.12
CA GLY A 57 -17.13 6.97 15.25
C GLY A 57 -16.01 6.22 15.98
N ARG A 58 -15.97 6.19 17.31
CA ARG A 58 -14.87 5.54 18.03
C ARG A 58 -14.72 4.06 17.63
N GLN A 59 -13.48 3.57 17.60
CA GLN A 59 -13.15 2.17 17.35
C GLN A 59 -12.63 1.51 18.63
N PRO A 60 -12.97 0.24 18.92
CA PRO A 60 -13.81 -0.65 18.12
C PRO A 60 -15.29 -0.22 18.03
N LEU A 61 -15.86 -0.26 16.82
CA LEU A 61 -17.24 0.15 16.54
C LEU A 61 -18.18 -1.06 16.66
N LEU A 62 -19.27 -0.91 17.42
CA LEU A 62 -20.29 -1.95 17.61
C LEU A 62 -21.49 -1.71 16.70
N ASN A 63 -22.12 -2.79 16.24
CA ASN A 63 -23.47 -2.72 15.67
C ASN A 63 -24.53 -2.49 16.76
N GLU A 64 -25.82 -2.47 16.40
CA GLU A 64 -26.87 -2.00 17.27
C GLU A 64 -27.08 -2.87 18.52
N ASP A 65 -26.92 -4.18 18.36
CA ASP A 65 -27.09 -5.18 19.41
C ASP A 65 -25.77 -5.63 20.06
N GLY A 66 -24.63 -5.09 19.59
CA GLY A 66 -23.30 -5.42 20.09
C GLY A 66 -22.81 -6.83 19.73
N SER A 67 -23.48 -7.53 18.82
CA SER A 67 -23.06 -8.86 18.37
C SER A 67 -21.91 -8.83 17.36
N LEU A 68 -21.67 -7.67 16.74
CA LEU A 68 -20.54 -7.40 15.85
C LEU A 68 -19.68 -6.27 16.41
N ALA A 69 -18.35 -6.41 16.31
CA ALA A 69 -17.39 -5.37 16.66
C ALA A 69 -16.35 -5.19 15.55
N LEU A 70 -16.08 -3.96 15.13
CA LEU A 70 -15.24 -3.62 13.99
C LEU A 70 -14.06 -2.73 14.39
N VAL A 71 -12.87 -3.10 13.94
CA VAL A 71 -11.71 -2.20 13.82
C VAL A 71 -11.32 -2.04 12.35
N PHE A 72 -10.91 -0.84 11.97
CA PHE A 72 -10.80 -0.41 10.58
C PHE A 72 -9.70 0.63 10.42
N ASP A 73 -8.80 0.40 9.48
CA ASP A 73 -7.90 1.42 8.92
C ASP A 73 -8.25 1.67 7.46
N GLY A 74 -8.22 2.94 7.03
CA GLY A 74 -8.50 3.36 5.65
C GLY A 74 -9.72 4.26 5.45
N ARG A 75 -10.35 4.10 4.27
CA ARG A 75 -11.49 4.85 3.73
C ARG A 75 -12.37 3.99 2.82
N ILE A 76 -13.70 4.06 2.98
CA ILE A 76 -14.70 3.54 2.05
C ILE A 76 -15.28 4.71 1.25
N TYR A 77 -14.86 4.88 0.00
CA TYR A 77 -15.20 6.03 -0.84
C TYR A 77 -16.67 6.05 -1.28
N ASN A 78 -17.29 4.89 -1.45
CA ASN A 78 -18.70 4.78 -1.85
C ASN A 78 -19.67 4.65 -0.66
N TYR A 79 -19.25 4.97 0.57
CA TYR A 79 -20.05 4.75 1.77
C TYR A 79 -21.40 5.50 1.77
N LEU A 80 -21.48 6.69 1.18
CA LEU A 80 -22.74 7.45 1.11
C LEU A 80 -23.83 6.69 0.35
N ALA A 81 -23.49 6.15 -0.82
CA ALA A 81 -24.43 5.36 -1.63
C ALA A 81 -24.80 4.05 -0.92
N LEU A 82 -23.83 3.39 -0.28
CA LEU A 82 -24.08 2.17 0.50
C LEU A 82 -24.97 2.46 1.72
N ARG A 83 -24.77 3.58 2.40
CA ARG A 83 -25.58 4.03 3.53
C ARG A 83 -27.02 4.26 3.11
N GLU A 84 -27.26 4.95 2.00
CA GLU A 84 -28.60 5.16 1.45
C GLU A 84 -29.30 3.83 1.14
N GLU A 85 -28.60 2.88 0.50
CA GLU A 85 -29.12 1.53 0.25
C GLU A 85 -29.52 0.85 1.56
N LEU A 86 -28.65 0.85 2.56
CA LEU A 86 -28.88 0.17 3.84
C LEU A 86 -29.98 0.82 4.68
N LEU A 87 -30.06 2.15 4.71
CA LEU A 87 -31.16 2.88 5.34
C LEU A 87 -32.51 2.49 4.73
N SER A 88 -32.56 2.31 3.40
CA SER A 88 -33.79 1.86 2.72
C SER A 88 -34.21 0.43 3.08
N LYS A 89 -33.28 -0.38 3.58
CA LYS A 89 -33.52 -1.73 4.10
C LYS A 89 -33.82 -1.77 5.60
N GLY A 90 -33.79 -0.62 6.28
CA GLY A 90 -34.16 -0.49 7.70
C GLY A 90 -32.99 -0.53 8.69
N HIS A 91 -31.75 -0.48 8.22
CA HIS A 91 -30.56 -0.36 9.09
C HIS A 91 -30.51 0.98 9.82
N VAL A 92 -29.97 1.01 11.04
CA VAL A 92 -29.93 2.21 11.89
C VAL A 92 -28.50 2.60 12.22
N PHE A 93 -27.98 3.56 11.47
CA PHE A 93 -26.65 4.10 11.70
C PHE A 93 -26.60 4.99 12.95
N ARG A 94 -25.54 4.83 13.74
CA ARG A 94 -25.25 5.57 14.97
C ARG A 94 -24.15 6.60 14.82
N SER A 95 -23.39 6.58 13.72
CA SER A 95 -22.34 7.56 13.43
C SER A 95 -22.40 8.03 11.97
N ALA A 96 -21.55 8.98 11.60
CA ALA A 96 -21.37 9.42 10.21
C ALA A 96 -20.08 8.87 9.58
N VAL A 97 -19.36 7.97 10.26
CA VAL A 97 -18.14 7.37 9.70
C VAL A 97 -18.46 6.48 8.50
N ASP A 98 -17.49 6.38 7.61
CA ASP A 98 -17.58 5.61 6.39
C ASP A 98 -17.51 4.10 6.61
N TYR A 99 -16.85 3.64 7.67
CA TYR A 99 -16.69 2.20 7.95
C TYR A 99 -17.88 1.56 8.65
N GLU A 100 -18.84 2.33 9.17
CA GLU A 100 -20.06 1.76 9.76
C GLU A 100 -20.87 0.94 8.75
N VAL A 101 -20.81 1.31 7.46
CA VAL A 101 -21.47 0.53 6.39
C VAL A 101 -20.97 -0.91 6.32
N ILE A 102 -19.76 -1.22 6.82
CA ILE A 102 -19.22 -2.59 6.81
C ILE A 102 -20.01 -3.50 7.75
N LEU A 103 -20.40 -3.00 8.93
CA LEU A 103 -21.20 -3.77 9.90
C LEU A 103 -22.52 -4.18 9.27
N HIS A 104 -23.25 -3.21 8.72
CA HIS A 104 -24.57 -3.41 8.12
C HIS A 104 -24.52 -4.21 6.81
N LEU A 105 -23.52 -4.02 5.97
CA LEU A 105 -23.35 -4.87 4.78
C LEU A 105 -23.04 -6.32 5.18
N TYR A 106 -22.26 -6.55 6.24
CA TYR A 106 -21.99 -7.90 6.73
C TYR A 106 -23.24 -8.55 7.33
N GLU A 107 -24.13 -7.79 7.96
CA GLU A 107 -25.43 -8.30 8.41
C GLU A 107 -26.32 -8.77 7.25
N GLU A 108 -26.31 -8.03 6.13
CA GLU A 108 -27.10 -8.34 4.93
C GLU A 108 -26.51 -9.48 4.09
N GLU A 109 -25.21 -9.45 3.85
CA GLU A 109 -24.54 -10.26 2.81
C GLU A 109 -23.44 -11.18 3.36
N GLY A 110 -23.17 -11.12 4.67
CA GLY A 110 -22.07 -11.84 5.28
C GLY A 110 -20.74 -11.48 4.65
N GLU A 111 -19.91 -12.48 4.38
CA GLU A 111 -18.55 -12.29 3.86
C GLU A 111 -18.52 -11.72 2.43
N ALA A 112 -19.63 -11.80 1.68
CA ALA A 112 -19.72 -11.26 0.32
C ALA A 112 -19.76 -9.73 0.29
N CYS A 113 -20.00 -9.07 1.44
CA CYS A 113 -20.08 -7.61 1.56
C CYS A 113 -18.86 -6.88 0.98
N VAL A 114 -17.67 -7.51 1.04
CA VAL A 114 -16.40 -6.96 0.59
C VAL A 114 -16.42 -6.63 -0.91
N GLY A 115 -17.22 -7.35 -1.71
CA GLY A 115 -17.38 -7.10 -3.13
C GLY A 115 -18.00 -5.73 -3.46
N LYS A 116 -18.74 -5.13 -2.51
CA LYS A 116 -19.37 -3.81 -2.66
C LYS A 116 -18.48 -2.64 -2.23
N LEU A 117 -17.36 -2.90 -1.55
CA LEU A 117 -16.50 -1.86 -1.00
C LEU A 117 -15.59 -1.27 -2.10
N ARG A 118 -15.60 0.06 -2.25
CA ARG A 118 -14.62 0.82 -3.05
C ARG A 118 -13.84 1.71 -2.08
N GLY A 119 -12.57 1.43 -1.88
CA GLY A 119 -11.80 2.07 -0.83
C GLY A 119 -10.35 1.60 -0.75
N MET A 120 -9.57 2.31 0.05
CA MET A 120 -8.33 1.79 0.64
C MET A 120 -8.68 1.33 2.05
N PHE A 121 -8.44 0.08 2.42
CA PHE A 121 -8.91 -0.42 3.71
C PHE A 121 -8.20 -1.69 4.17
N ALA A 122 -8.07 -1.81 5.48
CA ALA A 122 -7.88 -3.06 6.18
C ALA A 122 -8.83 -3.08 7.38
N PHE A 123 -9.55 -4.17 7.59
CA PHE A 123 -10.45 -4.26 8.73
C PHE A 123 -10.49 -5.65 9.35
N CYS A 124 -10.87 -5.69 10.62
CA CYS A 124 -11.19 -6.91 11.34
C CYS A 124 -12.52 -6.73 12.08
N LEU A 125 -13.44 -7.64 11.83
CA LEU A 125 -14.77 -7.73 12.43
C LEU A 125 -14.82 -9.00 13.29
N TYR A 126 -15.15 -8.84 14.58
CA TYR A 126 -15.52 -9.94 15.44
C TYR A 126 -17.02 -10.19 15.32
N ASP A 127 -17.38 -11.41 14.93
CA ASP A 127 -18.76 -11.89 14.89
C ASP A 127 -18.98 -12.81 16.09
N GLY A 128 -19.65 -12.31 17.12
CA GLY A 128 -19.92 -13.06 18.35
C GLY A 128 -20.91 -14.20 18.17
N ARG A 129 -21.76 -14.16 17.14
CA ARG A 129 -22.74 -15.22 16.85
C ARG A 129 -22.05 -16.43 16.21
N LYS A 130 -21.07 -16.18 15.35
CA LYS A 130 -20.25 -17.23 14.71
C LYS A 130 -18.96 -17.53 15.45
N ASN A 131 -18.63 -16.73 16.46
CA ASN A 131 -17.36 -16.75 17.18
C ASN A 131 -16.15 -16.82 16.24
N GLN A 132 -16.01 -15.80 15.39
CA GLN A 132 -14.92 -15.71 14.42
C GLN A 132 -14.41 -14.27 14.27
N PHE A 133 -13.16 -14.13 13.82
CA PHE A 133 -12.75 -12.91 13.13
C PHE A 133 -12.97 -13.07 11.64
N PHE A 134 -13.55 -12.05 11.02
CA PHE A 134 -13.65 -11.89 9.57
C PHE A 134 -13.09 -10.53 9.19
N GLY A 135 -12.37 -10.44 8.09
CA GLY A 135 -11.91 -9.14 7.60
C GLY A 135 -11.41 -9.20 6.19
N ALA A 136 -10.94 -8.06 5.69
CA ALA A 136 -10.37 -7.96 4.36
C ALA A 136 -9.34 -6.86 4.26
N ARG A 137 -8.43 -7.02 3.29
CA ARG A 137 -7.50 -6.00 2.81
C ARG A 137 -7.94 -5.53 1.42
N ASP A 138 -7.80 -4.25 1.12
CA ASP A 138 -8.24 -3.65 -0.14
C ASP A 138 -7.53 -4.25 -1.37
N ARG A 139 -8.04 -3.88 -2.55
CA ARG A 139 -7.66 -4.47 -3.84
C ARG A 139 -6.18 -4.38 -4.16
N PHE A 140 -5.51 -3.31 -3.74
CA PHE A 140 -4.09 -3.07 -3.99
C PHE A 140 -3.23 -3.20 -2.74
N GLY A 141 -3.84 -3.42 -1.57
CA GLY A 141 -3.12 -3.52 -0.31
C GLY A 141 -2.61 -2.17 0.19
N MET A 142 -3.30 -1.07 -0.15
CA MET A 142 -2.94 0.29 0.24
C MET A 142 -2.86 0.44 1.76
N LYS A 143 -3.79 -0.18 2.50
CA LYS A 143 -3.66 -0.29 3.95
C LYS A 143 -2.93 -1.58 4.34
N PRO A 144 -1.97 -1.51 5.27
CA PRO A 144 -1.26 -2.69 5.72
C PRO A 144 -2.12 -3.57 6.63
N LEU A 145 -1.86 -4.88 6.60
CA LEU A 145 -2.42 -5.81 7.56
C LEU A 145 -1.49 -6.98 7.76
N TYR A 146 -0.88 -7.04 8.94
CA TYR A 146 0.01 -8.12 9.35
C TYR A 146 -0.74 -9.11 10.23
N TYR A 147 -0.30 -10.36 10.24
CA TYR A 147 -0.74 -11.36 11.19
C TYR A 147 0.41 -12.20 11.71
N THR A 148 0.22 -12.74 12.90
CA THR A 148 1.11 -13.74 13.50
C THR A 148 0.28 -14.79 14.24
N GLU A 149 0.80 -16.01 14.27
CA GLU A 149 0.18 -17.12 14.96
C GLU A 149 1.21 -17.79 15.87
N THR A 150 0.90 -17.86 17.16
CA THR A 150 1.70 -18.57 18.16
C THR A 150 0.90 -19.72 18.77
N ALA A 151 1.53 -20.49 19.66
CA ALA A 151 0.80 -21.46 20.49
C ALA A 151 -0.24 -20.79 21.40
N GLU A 152 -0.07 -19.51 21.74
CA GLU A 152 -0.90 -18.81 22.72
C GLU A 152 -2.01 -17.97 22.09
N TYR A 153 -1.78 -17.44 20.89
CA TYR A 153 -2.72 -16.53 20.24
C TYR A 153 -2.61 -16.53 18.71
N PHE A 154 -3.63 -15.95 18.09
CA PHE A 154 -3.58 -15.40 16.74
C PHE A 154 -3.78 -13.88 16.83
N ALA A 155 -2.98 -13.09 16.13
CA ALA A 155 -3.05 -11.64 16.16
C ALA A 155 -3.01 -11.04 14.75
N LEU A 156 -3.72 -9.94 14.56
CA LEU A 156 -3.68 -9.08 13.37
C LEU A 156 -3.36 -7.66 13.80
N ALA A 157 -2.54 -6.93 13.04
CA ALA A 157 -2.27 -5.53 13.33
C ALA A 157 -1.95 -4.72 12.06
N SER A 158 -2.17 -3.40 12.11
CA SER A 158 -1.78 -2.49 11.03
C SER A 158 -0.26 -2.42 10.83
N GLU A 159 0.54 -2.65 11.88
CA GLU A 159 2.01 -2.55 11.83
C GLU A 159 2.65 -3.73 12.58
N ALA A 160 3.67 -4.36 12.00
CA ALA A 160 4.31 -5.55 12.59
C ALA A 160 4.93 -5.26 13.96
N LYS A 161 5.45 -4.04 14.17
CA LYS A 161 6.01 -3.60 15.45
C LYS A 161 5.03 -3.72 16.63
N ALA A 162 3.72 -3.73 16.39
CA ALA A 162 2.70 -3.93 17.42
C ALA A 162 2.87 -5.28 18.15
N PHE A 163 3.26 -6.33 17.43
CA PHE A 163 3.43 -7.67 18.00
C PHE A 163 4.57 -7.75 19.01
N THR A 164 5.56 -6.86 18.93
CA THR A 164 6.69 -6.80 19.88
C THR A 164 6.26 -6.50 21.33
N LYS A 165 5.03 -6.01 21.51
CA LYS A 165 4.43 -5.73 22.82
C LYS A 165 3.53 -6.86 23.33
N LEU A 166 3.28 -7.89 22.52
CA LEU A 166 2.52 -9.05 22.96
C LEU A 166 3.40 -9.99 23.81
N PRO A 167 2.83 -10.61 24.85
CA PRO A 167 3.53 -11.63 25.63
C PRO A 167 4.06 -12.75 24.73
N ALA A 168 5.22 -13.29 25.07
CA ALA A 168 5.86 -14.41 24.37
C ALA A 168 6.19 -14.20 22.88
N PHE A 169 6.01 -12.99 22.32
CA PHE A 169 6.50 -12.68 20.98
C PHE A 169 8.03 -12.58 20.99
N GLN A 170 8.69 -13.27 20.05
CA GLN A 170 10.14 -13.25 19.90
C GLN A 170 10.51 -12.44 18.67
N VAL A 171 11.35 -11.43 18.86
CA VAL A 171 11.87 -10.61 17.76
C VAL A 171 13.07 -11.33 17.15
N GLU A 172 12.83 -12.06 16.08
CA GLU A 172 13.87 -12.77 15.33
C GLU A 172 13.85 -12.36 13.85
N PRO A 173 15.01 -12.07 13.25
CA PRO A 173 15.08 -11.74 11.83
C PRO A 173 14.82 -12.97 10.96
N ASN A 174 14.01 -12.80 9.92
CA ASN A 174 13.78 -13.79 8.89
C ASN A 174 14.90 -13.71 7.84
N GLU A 175 16.02 -14.39 8.10
CA GLU A 175 17.18 -14.34 7.20
C GLU A 175 16.91 -14.94 5.81
N ALA A 176 15.87 -15.78 5.67
CA ALA A 176 15.53 -16.41 4.40
C ALA A 176 15.11 -15.39 3.33
N VAL A 177 14.46 -14.28 3.74
CA VAL A 177 13.93 -13.27 2.82
C VAL A 177 14.90 -12.12 2.53
N LEU A 178 16.05 -12.08 3.22
CA LEU A 178 17.10 -11.10 2.93
C LEU A 178 17.58 -11.20 1.47
N SER A 179 17.61 -12.41 0.92
CA SER A 179 17.94 -12.66 -0.48
C SER A 179 16.98 -11.98 -1.46
N HIS A 180 15.70 -11.88 -1.13
CA HIS A 180 14.72 -11.16 -1.93
C HIS A 180 14.89 -9.65 -1.76
N TYR A 181 15.03 -9.16 -0.54
CA TYR A 181 15.27 -7.73 -0.29
C TYR A 181 16.46 -7.18 -1.09
N LEU A 182 17.55 -7.93 -1.20
CA LEU A 182 18.71 -7.52 -2.01
C LEU A 182 18.41 -7.41 -3.51
N THR A 183 17.44 -8.17 -4.05
CA THR A 183 17.06 -8.02 -5.46
C THR A 183 16.01 -6.93 -5.65
N PHE A 184 14.97 -6.94 -4.82
CA PHE A 184 13.76 -6.13 -5.00
C PHE A 184 13.81 -4.75 -4.31
N GLN A 185 14.72 -4.53 -3.35
CA GLN A 185 14.76 -3.36 -2.45
C GLN A 185 13.64 -3.29 -1.40
N TYR A 186 12.75 -4.28 -1.37
CA TYR A 186 11.71 -4.48 -0.37
C TYR A 186 11.53 -5.97 -0.11
N VAL A 187 10.81 -6.34 0.96
CA VAL A 187 10.46 -7.74 1.23
C VAL A 187 9.14 -8.09 0.53
N PRO A 188 9.15 -9.02 -0.46
CA PRO A 188 7.93 -9.43 -1.14
C PRO A 188 6.95 -10.14 -0.19
N GLU A 189 5.66 -9.85 -0.33
CA GLU A 189 4.60 -10.52 0.41
C GLU A 189 4.50 -12.02 0.06
N PRO A 190 4.01 -12.89 0.96
CA PRO A 190 3.43 -12.60 2.28
C PRO A 190 4.43 -12.49 3.42
N GLU A 191 5.72 -12.68 3.16
CA GLU A 191 6.74 -12.69 4.21
C GLU A 191 7.05 -11.29 4.75
N THR A 192 7.73 -11.25 5.90
CA THR A 192 8.32 -10.05 6.49
C THR A 192 9.74 -10.35 6.99
N MET A 193 10.51 -9.34 7.37
CA MET A 193 11.79 -9.52 8.07
C MET A 193 11.64 -10.08 9.48
N PHE A 194 10.42 -10.25 10.00
CA PHE A 194 10.19 -10.90 11.29
C PHE A 194 9.78 -12.36 11.07
N THR A 195 10.50 -13.28 11.69
CA THR A 195 10.14 -14.71 11.67
C THR A 195 8.76 -14.91 12.28
N GLY A 196 7.87 -15.64 11.58
CA GLY A 196 6.51 -15.94 12.06
C GLY A 196 5.52 -14.78 11.96
N VAL A 197 5.87 -13.71 11.23
CA VAL A 197 4.95 -12.60 10.90
C VAL A 197 4.77 -12.54 9.39
N TYR A 198 3.51 -12.44 8.98
CA TYR A 198 3.11 -12.45 7.58
C TYR A 198 2.17 -11.28 7.29
N LYS A 199 2.06 -10.90 6.01
CA LYS A 199 1.07 -9.92 5.53
C LYS A 199 -0.14 -10.65 4.96
N VAL A 200 -1.34 -10.15 5.25
CA VAL A 200 -2.56 -10.56 4.54
C VAL A 200 -2.43 -10.03 3.10
N PRO A 201 -2.51 -10.88 2.06
CA PRO A 201 -2.30 -10.40 0.69
C PRO A 201 -3.37 -9.38 0.24
N PRO A 202 -3.06 -8.48 -0.71
CA PRO A 202 -4.04 -7.59 -1.33
C PRO A 202 -5.22 -8.37 -1.90
N ALA A 203 -6.40 -7.75 -1.93
CA ALA A 203 -7.61 -8.33 -2.49
C ALA A 203 -8.05 -9.66 -1.86
N HIS A 204 -7.68 -9.90 -0.60
CA HIS A 204 -8.10 -11.08 0.16
C HIS A 204 -8.99 -10.73 1.34
N THR A 205 -9.98 -11.59 1.58
CA THR A 205 -10.62 -11.74 2.87
C THR A 205 -9.82 -12.73 3.71
N PHE A 206 -9.93 -12.58 5.03
CA PHE A 206 -9.47 -13.59 5.97
C PHE A 206 -10.59 -13.98 6.92
N CYS A 207 -10.58 -15.24 7.35
CA CYS A 207 -11.46 -15.76 8.39
C CYS A 207 -10.63 -16.57 9.38
N TRP A 208 -10.66 -16.18 10.65
CA TRP A 208 -10.10 -16.94 11.75
C TRP A 208 -11.24 -17.56 12.56
N ARG A 209 -11.36 -18.88 12.48
CA ARG A 209 -12.37 -19.66 13.18
C ARG A 209 -11.81 -21.02 13.57
N GLU A 210 -12.13 -21.50 14.77
CA GLU A 210 -11.74 -22.85 15.24
C GLU A 210 -10.23 -23.12 15.14
N GLY A 211 -9.40 -22.11 15.38
CA GLY A 211 -7.94 -22.27 15.32
C GLY A 211 -7.35 -22.33 13.92
N ARG A 212 -8.11 -21.94 12.89
CA ARG A 212 -7.66 -21.95 11.49
C ARG A 212 -7.85 -20.59 10.83
N LEU A 213 -6.79 -20.11 10.18
CA LEU A 213 -6.84 -18.99 9.25
C LEU A 213 -7.19 -19.49 7.84
N THR A 214 -8.20 -18.90 7.22
CA THR A 214 -8.53 -19.09 5.80
C THR A 214 -8.38 -17.76 5.08
N LEU A 215 -7.64 -17.75 3.96
CA LEU A 215 -7.47 -16.58 3.10
C LEU A 215 -8.18 -16.84 1.77
N THR A 216 -9.06 -15.93 1.35
CA THR A 216 -9.81 -16.05 0.10
C THR A 216 -9.68 -14.79 -0.72
N ARG A 217 -9.17 -14.91 -1.95
CA ARG A 217 -9.10 -13.80 -2.88
C ARG A 217 -10.49 -13.42 -3.37
N TYR A 218 -10.91 -12.17 -3.19
CA TYR A 218 -12.20 -11.66 -3.65
C TYR A 218 -12.10 -10.81 -4.92
N TRP A 219 -10.90 -10.36 -5.29
CA TRP A 219 -10.67 -9.54 -6.49
C TRP A 219 -9.32 -9.85 -7.13
N GLN A 220 -9.25 -9.66 -8.45
CA GLN A 220 -8.01 -9.77 -9.23
C GLN A 220 -8.05 -8.73 -10.35
N ILE A 221 -6.94 -8.01 -10.54
CA ILE A 221 -6.79 -7.11 -11.67
C ILE A 221 -6.76 -7.90 -12.97
N SER A 222 -7.43 -7.40 -14.00
CA SER A 222 -7.37 -7.94 -15.34
C SER A 222 -7.27 -6.81 -16.36
N PHE A 223 -6.37 -6.99 -17.32
CA PHE A 223 -6.30 -6.15 -18.50
C PHE A 223 -7.14 -6.81 -19.60
N ALA A 224 -8.21 -6.14 -20.01
CA ALA A 224 -9.09 -6.57 -21.09
C ALA A 224 -9.21 -5.44 -22.11
N PRO A 225 -8.19 -5.25 -22.98
CA PRO A 225 -8.19 -4.17 -23.95
C PRO A 225 -9.40 -4.29 -24.86
N GLN A 226 -10.07 -3.16 -25.10
CA GLN A 226 -11.19 -3.07 -26.02
C GLN A 226 -10.74 -2.28 -27.26
N GLU A 227 -11.43 -2.43 -28.38
CA GLU A 227 -11.22 -1.54 -29.53
C GLU A 227 -12.32 -0.47 -29.51
N ARG A 228 -11.92 0.78 -29.27
CA ARG A 228 -12.81 1.94 -29.23
C ARG A 228 -12.13 3.14 -29.88
N PRO A 229 -12.89 4.12 -30.38
CA PRO A 229 -12.32 5.39 -30.84
C PRO A 229 -11.48 6.06 -29.76
N LEU A 230 -10.35 6.67 -30.13
CA LEU A 230 -9.46 7.37 -29.19
C LEU A 230 -10.20 8.41 -28.34
N ALA A 231 -11.17 9.12 -28.92
CA ALA A 231 -11.96 10.11 -28.20
C ALA A 231 -12.72 9.51 -27.00
N GLU A 232 -13.21 8.28 -27.11
CA GLU A 232 -13.91 7.60 -26.01
C GLU A 232 -12.95 7.20 -24.89
N TYR A 233 -11.71 6.83 -25.22
CA TYR A 233 -10.67 6.61 -24.21
C TYR A 233 -10.33 7.90 -23.47
N LEU A 234 -10.13 8.98 -24.20
CA LEU A 234 -9.78 10.28 -23.59
C LEU A 234 -10.87 10.79 -22.65
N GLU A 235 -12.13 10.76 -23.08
CA GLU A 235 -13.23 11.23 -22.22
C GLU A 235 -13.48 10.27 -21.06
N GLY A 236 -13.48 8.96 -21.30
CA GLY A 236 -13.66 7.97 -20.24
C GLY A 236 -12.58 8.05 -19.17
N THR A 237 -11.31 8.26 -19.55
CA THR A 237 -10.22 8.49 -18.60
C THR A 237 -10.43 9.78 -17.81
N ARG A 238 -10.84 10.87 -18.47
CA ARG A 238 -11.10 12.15 -17.79
C ARG A 238 -12.24 12.04 -16.77
N GLU A 239 -13.34 11.39 -17.16
CA GLU A 239 -14.49 11.14 -16.27
C GLU A 239 -14.09 10.27 -15.08
N ALA A 240 -13.32 9.20 -15.31
CA ALA A 240 -12.84 8.33 -14.25
C ALA A 240 -11.91 9.07 -13.25
N LEU A 241 -11.00 9.92 -13.75
CA LEU A 241 -10.13 10.74 -12.92
C LEU A 241 -10.92 11.77 -12.11
N ARG A 242 -11.88 12.47 -12.73
CA ARG A 242 -12.79 13.40 -12.01
C ARG A 242 -13.60 12.71 -10.94
N GLU A 243 -14.15 11.54 -11.25
CA GLU A 243 -14.91 10.74 -10.28
C GLU A 243 -14.01 10.31 -9.12
N ALA A 244 -12.80 9.82 -9.41
CA ALA A 244 -11.82 9.45 -8.40
C ALA A 244 -11.50 10.64 -7.48
N VAL A 245 -11.15 11.81 -8.03
CA VAL A 245 -10.84 13.01 -7.24
C VAL A 245 -12.04 13.44 -6.39
N ARG A 246 -13.25 13.48 -6.95
CA ARG A 246 -14.47 13.80 -6.20
C ARG A 246 -14.69 12.86 -5.03
N LEU A 247 -14.44 11.57 -5.20
CA LEU A 247 -14.57 10.56 -4.15
C LEU A 247 -13.48 10.71 -3.08
N HIS A 248 -12.24 11.00 -3.48
CA HIS A 248 -11.10 11.18 -2.58
C HIS A 248 -11.05 12.56 -1.93
N ALA A 249 -11.84 13.55 -2.37
CA ALA A 249 -11.96 14.86 -1.74
C ALA A 249 -13.00 14.89 -0.59
N GLN A 250 -13.69 13.78 -0.31
CA GLN A 250 -14.66 13.70 0.80
C GLN A 250 -13.94 13.67 2.15
N ALA A 251 -14.00 14.76 2.92
CA ALA A 251 -13.45 14.90 4.27
C ALA A 251 -14.20 16.00 5.05
N ALA A 252 -14.29 15.88 6.37
CA ALA A 252 -14.78 16.95 7.26
C ALA A 252 -13.65 17.87 7.77
N VAL A 253 -12.42 17.60 7.35
CA VAL A 253 -11.21 18.34 7.68
C VAL A 253 -10.60 18.93 6.39
N PRO A 254 -9.78 19.98 6.50
CA PRO A 254 -9.04 20.51 5.36
C PRO A 254 -8.19 19.43 4.68
N TRP A 255 -8.11 19.51 3.35
CA TRP A 255 -7.33 18.62 2.51
C TRP A 255 -6.47 19.41 1.50
N GLY A 256 -5.46 18.76 0.96
CA GLY A 256 -4.52 19.35 0.00
C GLY A 256 -3.93 18.30 -0.93
N ALA A 257 -2.82 18.63 -1.56
CA ALA A 257 -2.11 17.71 -2.45
C ALA A 257 -0.59 17.82 -2.29
N LEU A 258 0.09 16.69 -2.49
CA LEU A 258 1.52 16.69 -2.73
C LEU A 258 1.75 17.07 -4.21
N LEU A 259 2.60 18.07 -4.44
CA LEU A 259 2.89 18.57 -5.78
C LEU A 259 4.35 18.27 -6.13
N SER A 260 4.58 17.81 -7.35
CA SER A 260 5.92 17.61 -7.92
C SER A 260 6.01 18.33 -9.26
N GLY A 261 7.16 18.24 -9.95
CA GLY A 261 7.28 18.72 -11.34
C GLY A 261 6.58 17.82 -12.37
N GLY A 262 6.03 16.68 -11.93
CA GLY A 262 5.44 15.66 -12.81
C GLY A 262 4.03 15.96 -13.30
N ILE A 263 3.65 15.32 -14.41
CA ILE A 263 2.32 15.46 -15.00
C ILE A 263 1.21 14.88 -14.10
N ASP A 264 1.51 13.83 -13.34
CA ASP A 264 0.50 13.10 -12.55
C ASP A 264 -0.04 13.97 -11.41
N SER A 265 0.85 14.55 -10.61
CA SER A 265 0.50 15.48 -9.54
C SER A 265 -0.12 16.76 -10.10
N THR A 266 0.34 17.24 -11.26
CA THR A 266 -0.23 18.41 -11.95
C THR A 266 -1.69 18.17 -12.34
N VAL A 267 -2.01 17.04 -12.99
CA VAL A 267 -3.38 16.70 -13.38
C VAL A 267 -4.26 16.53 -12.15
N LEU A 268 -3.77 15.85 -11.12
CA LEU A 268 -4.47 15.67 -9.86
C LEU A 268 -4.85 17.01 -9.21
N VAL A 269 -3.88 17.92 -9.09
CA VAL A 269 -4.10 19.25 -8.48
C VAL A 269 -5.06 20.08 -9.32
N ALA A 270 -4.94 20.04 -10.66
CA ALA A 270 -5.87 20.73 -11.55
C ALA A 270 -7.32 20.25 -11.36
N LEU A 271 -7.54 18.94 -11.19
CA LEU A 271 -8.86 18.39 -10.89
C LEU A 271 -9.34 18.75 -9.49
N LEU A 272 -8.46 18.75 -8.48
CA LEU A 272 -8.81 19.15 -7.12
C LEU A 272 -9.25 20.61 -7.03
N ARG A 273 -8.71 21.49 -7.88
CA ARG A 273 -9.12 22.90 -7.97
C ARG A 273 -10.59 23.06 -8.37
N GLU A 274 -11.19 22.08 -9.05
CA GLU A 274 -12.63 22.07 -9.34
C GLU A 274 -13.49 22.03 -8.06
N HIS A 275 -12.90 21.63 -6.91
CA HIS A 275 -13.56 21.54 -5.61
C HIS A 275 -13.25 22.71 -4.65
N GLY A 276 -12.35 23.64 -5.00
CA GLY A 276 -12.03 24.81 -4.18
C GLY A 276 -10.57 25.25 -4.22
N SER A 277 -10.17 26.05 -3.23
CA SER A 277 -8.76 26.40 -2.99
C SER A 277 -7.98 25.18 -2.51
N VAL A 278 -6.82 24.92 -3.10
CA VAL A 278 -5.99 23.76 -2.78
C VAL A 278 -4.68 24.24 -2.17
N SER A 279 -4.31 23.69 -1.01
CA SER A 279 -2.95 23.81 -0.48
C SER A 279 -2.07 22.74 -1.10
N THR A 280 -0.91 23.14 -1.63
CA THR A 280 0.05 22.23 -2.26
C THR A 280 1.39 22.23 -1.54
N PHE A 281 1.94 21.05 -1.34
CA PHE A 281 3.17 20.86 -0.57
C PHE A 281 4.21 20.16 -1.44
N SER A 282 5.40 20.76 -1.52
CA SER A 282 6.54 20.18 -2.23
C SER A 282 7.77 20.16 -1.35
N VAL A 283 8.64 19.20 -1.62
CA VAL A 283 9.94 19.10 -0.97
C VAL A 283 11.03 18.95 -2.01
N GLY A 284 12.22 19.39 -1.67
CA GLY A 284 13.41 19.21 -2.48
C GLY A 284 14.66 19.20 -1.63
N TYR A 285 15.80 19.11 -2.29
CA TYR A 285 17.11 19.12 -1.64
C TYR A 285 17.81 20.45 -1.91
N ALA A 286 18.81 20.78 -1.09
CA ALA A 286 19.60 22.00 -1.27
C ALA A 286 20.39 21.98 -2.60
N GLU A 287 20.77 20.78 -3.04
CA GLU A 287 21.40 20.54 -4.33
C GLU A 287 20.38 20.63 -5.47
N ALA A 288 20.41 21.75 -6.20
CA ALA A 288 19.45 22.04 -7.29
C ALA A 288 19.34 20.92 -8.35
N ALA A 289 20.41 20.16 -8.61
CA ALA A 289 20.39 19.05 -9.56
C ALA A 289 19.47 17.88 -9.15
N TYR A 290 19.04 17.84 -7.89
CA TYR A 290 18.16 16.82 -7.32
C TYR A 290 16.84 17.39 -6.81
N SER A 291 16.50 18.64 -7.16
CA SER A 291 15.33 19.34 -6.64
C SER A 291 14.37 19.72 -7.77
N GLU A 292 13.09 19.38 -7.60
CA GLU A 292 11.99 19.74 -8.52
C GLU A 292 11.16 20.93 -8.02
N LEU A 293 11.68 21.67 -7.02
CA LEU A 293 10.93 22.76 -6.38
C LEU A 293 10.61 23.89 -7.36
N SER A 294 11.50 24.21 -8.30
CA SER A 294 11.25 25.24 -9.31
C SER A 294 10.06 24.93 -10.20
N GLU A 295 9.97 23.69 -10.66
CA GLU A 295 8.91 23.16 -11.52
C GLU A 295 7.59 23.12 -10.75
N ALA A 296 7.61 22.63 -9.51
CA ALA A 296 6.44 22.64 -8.64
C ALA A 296 5.93 24.07 -8.37
N ALA A 297 6.83 25.03 -8.13
CA ALA A 297 6.49 26.43 -7.92
C ALA A 297 5.88 27.10 -9.17
N GLU A 298 6.35 26.73 -10.37
CA GLU A 298 5.74 27.17 -11.63
C GLU A 298 4.33 26.62 -11.80
N THR A 299 4.16 25.31 -11.61
CA THR A 299 2.85 24.64 -11.66
C THR A 299 1.88 25.22 -10.63
N ALA A 300 2.33 25.44 -9.40
CA ALA A 300 1.52 26.03 -8.33
C ALA A 300 1.06 27.46 -8.67
N ARG A 301 1.94 28.29 -9.24
CA ARG A 301 1.59 29.63 -9.72
C ARG A 301 0.58 29.58 -10.86
N TYR A 302 0.74 28.64 -11.79
CA TYR A 302 -0.18 28.45 -12.90
C TYR A 302 -1.57 27.98 -12.45
N LEU A 303 -1.63 27.08 -11.46
CA LEU A 303 -2.87 26.54 -10.91
C LEU A 303 -3.48 27.40 -9.79
N GLU A 304 -2.80 28.48 -9.39
CA GLU A 304 -3.18 29.39 -8.30
C GLU A 304 -3.44 28.67 -6.97
N THR A 305 -2.49 27.83 -6.54
CA THR A 305 -2.58 27.09 -5.28
C THR A 305 -1.91 27.82 -4.11
N ASN A 306 -2.31 27.49 -2.88
CA ASN A 306 -1.59 27.93 -1.68
C ASN A 306 -0.37 27.02 -1.47
N HIS A 307 0.77 27.42 -2.04
CA HIS A 307 1.94 26.56 -2.16
C HIS A 307 2.95 26.75 -1.04
N GLN A 308 3.46 25.63 -0.51
CA GLN A 308 4.55 25.59 0.44
C GLN A 308 5.64 24.62 0.00
N GLU A 309 6.87 25.01 0.28
CA GLU A 309 8.07 24.27 -0.07
C GLU A 309 8.91 24.00 1.17
N TYR A 310 9.61 22.87 1.18
CA TYR A 310 10.61 22.56 2.19
C TYR A 310 11.89 22.01 1.57
N VAL A 311 13.03 22.59 1.95
CA VAL A 311 14.34 22.11 1.53
C VAL A 311 14.92 21.20 2.61
N ILE A 312 15.17 19.95 2.25
CA ILE A 312 15.74 18.92 3.13
C ILE A 312 17.26 19.06 3.11
N SER A 313 17.86 19.27 4.29
CA SER A 313 19.32 19.26 4.43
C SER A 313 19.88 17.84 4.57
N ALA A 314 21.16 17.66 4.22
CA ALA A 314 21.84 16.37 4.41
C ALA A 314 21.92 15.96 5.89
N GLU A 315 22.06 16.91 6.82
CA GLU A 315 22.06 16.64 8.26
C GLU A 315 20.71 16.09 8.72
N GLU A 316 19.63 16.74 8.32
CA GLU A 316 18.26 16.28 8.57
C GLU A 316 17.99 14.90 7.98
N TYR A 317 18.53 14.61 6.79
CA TYR A 317 18.44 13.30 6.18
C TYR A 317 19.01 12.21 7.12
N TRP A 318 20.27 12.36 7.51
CA TRP A 318 20.97 11.35 8.30
C TRP A 318 20.43 11.25 9.73
N HIS A 319 19.99 12.37 10.30
CA HIS A 319 19.40 12.40 11.64
C HIS A 319 18.09 11.61 11.74
N ASN A 320 17.24 11.70 10.72
CA ASN A 320 15.89 11.11 10.76
C ASN A 320 15.85 9.68 10.22
N LEU A 321 16.87 9.23 9.47
CA LEU A 321 16.90 7.90 8.86
C LEU A 321 16.55 6.74 9.82
N PRO A 322 17.09 6.66 11.07
CA PRO A 322 16.71 5.58 12.00
C PRO A 322 15.22 5.56 12.35
N GLN A 323 14.59 6.73 12.49
CA GLN A 323 13.14 6.83 12.76
C GLN A 323 12.33 6.37 11.55
N LEU A 324 12.76 6.71 10.33
CA LEU A 324 12.10 6.25 9.10
C LEU A 324 12.16 4.72 8.99
N VAL A 325 13.32 4.11 9.25
CA VAL A 325 13.46 2.65 9.30
C VAL A 325 12.51 2.03 10.32
N TRP A 326 12.35 2.66 11.49
CA TRP A 326 11.38 2.20 12.49
C TRP A 326 9.93 2.26 11.99
N HIS A 327 9.54 3.31 11.27
CA HIS A 327 8.20 3.44 10.72
C HIS A 327 7.87 2.39 9.65
N PHE A 328 8.85 1.99 8.83
CA PHE A 328 8.61 1.06 7.73
C PHE A 328 8.20 -0.36 8.13
N ASP A 329 8.49 -0.79 9.37
CA ASP A 329 8.40 -2.18 9.86
C ASP A 329 9.33 -3.17 9.13
N ASP A 330 9.29 -3.22 7.79
CA ASP A 330 10.24 -3.93 6.93
C ASP A 330 11.23 -2.94 6.29
N PRO A 331 12.47 -3.32 5.96
CA PRO A 331 13.36 -2.44 5.22
C PRO A 331 12.83 -2.23 3.79
N VAL A 332 12.74 -0.95 3.39
CA VAL A 332 12.47 -0.51 2.02
C VAL A 332 13.60 0.43 1.62
N ALA A 333 14.32 0.10 0.56
CA ALA A 333 15.46 0.87 0.07
C ALA A 333 15.06 1.82 -1.07
N ASP A 334 14.02 2.63 -0.84
CA ASP A 334 13.59 3.70 -1.75
C ASP A 334 13.97 5.08 -1.16
N PRO A 335 14.94 5.80 -1.77
CA PRO A 335 15.32 7.13 -1.33
C PRO A 335 14.18 8.16 -1.40
N ALA A 336 13.12 7.94 -2.17
CA ALA A 336 11.96 8.82 -2.18
C ALA A 336 11.18 8.79 -0.84
N GLY A 337 11.39 7.76 0.00
CA GLY A 337 10.71 7.65 1.29
C GLY A 337 11.01 8.80 2.23
N ILE A 338 12.25 9.32 2.21
CA ILE A 338 12.56 10.48 3.04
C ILE A 338 11.88 11.74 2.55
N ALA A 339 11.87 11.97 1.23
CA ALA A 339 11.19 13.12 0.65
C ALA A 339 9.72 13.10 1.04
N LEU A 340 9.07 11.93 0.91
CA LEU A 340 7.68 11.79 1.31
C LEU A 340 7.45 12.01 2.81
N TYR A 341 8.35 11.56 3.68
CA TYR A 341 8.27 11.85 5.12
C TYR A 341 8.29 13.36 5.39
N TYR A 342 9.19 14.12 4.77
CA TYR A 342 9.25 15.57 4.95
C TYR A 342 8.05 16.28 4.31
N ALA A 343 7.55 15.81 3.17
CA ALA A 343 6.36 16.35 2.52
C ALA A 343 5.12 16.15 3.40
N ALA A 344 4.97 14.95 3.96
CA ALA A 344 3.92 14.65 4.92
C ALA A 344 4.08 15.45 6.21
N ARG A 345 5.31 15.64 6.71
CA ARG A 345 5.59 16.48 7.88
C ARG A 345 5.23 17.94 7.63
N LEU A 346 5.47 18.46 6.43
CA LEU A 346 5.11 19.82 6.04
C LEU A 346 3.59 19.98 6.00
N ALA A 347 2.89 19.09 5.27
CA ALA A 347 1.43 19.12 5.14
C ALA A 347 0.71 18.87 6.47
N GLY A 348 1.18 17.90 7.26
CA GLY A 348 0.59 17.50 8.54
C GLY A 348 0.56 18.58 9.62
N ARG A 349 1.29 19.69 9.43
CA ARG A 349 1.23 20.88 10.30
C ARG A 349 -0.08 21.66 10.14
N GLU A 350 -0.74 21.53 8.99
CA GLU A 350 -1.91 22.35 8.64
C GLU A 350 -3.15 21.52 8.34
N ILE A 351 -2.97 20.35 7.74
CA ILE A 351 -4.06 19.52 7.21
C ILE A 351 -3.88 18.06 7.61
N LYS A 352 -4.97 17.29 7.57
CA LYS A 352 -4.98 15.86 7.92
C LYS A 352 -5.12 14.94 6.72
N VAL A 353 -5.36 15.48 5.53
CA VAL A 353 -5.57 14.71 4.29
C VAL A 353 -4.81 15.33 3.13
N VAL A 354 -4.05 14.53 2.40
CA VAL A 354 -3.44 14.94 1.12
C VAL A 354 -3.72 13.89 0.06
N LEU A 355 -3.80 14.32 -1.20
CA LEU A 355 -3.84 13.42 -2.34
C LEU A 355 -2.47 13.40 -3.04
N SER A 356 -2.12 12.26 -3.63
CA SER A 356 -0.89 12.10 -4.43
C SER A 356 -1.17 11.40 -5.76
N GLY A 357 -0.29 11.64 -6.75
CA GLY A 357 -0.32 10.99 -8.07
C GLY A 357 0.36 9.63 -8.12
N GLU A 358 0.71 9.03 -6.98
CA GLU A 358 1.36 7.71 -6.93
C GLU A 358 0.49 6.62 -7.59
N GLY A 359 1.13 5.69 -8.31
CA GLY A 359 0.45 4.63 -9.07
C GLY A 359 0.09 4.99 -10.51
N ALA A 360 0.27 6.25 -10.93
CA ALA A 360 -0.05 6.69 -12.28
C ALA A 360 0.89 6.06 -13.33
N ASP A 361 2.19 6.02 -13.06
CA ASP A 361 3.18 5.44 -13.98
C ASP A 361 2.94 3.95 -14.25
N GLU A 362 2.57 3.17 -13.23
CA GLU A 362 2.28 1.74 -13.40
C GLU A 362 1.00 1.50 -14.18
N LEU A 363 0.00 2.37 -14.00
CA LEU A 363 -1.26 2.27 -14.73
C LEU A 363 -1.12 2.71 -16.19
N PHE A 364 -0.44 3.83 -16.45
CA PHE A 364 -0.32 4.44 -17.77
C PHE A 364 0.95 4.04 -18.54
N GLY A 365 1.84 3.26 -17.94
CA GLY A 365 3.09 2.85 -18.55
C GLY A 365 4.12 3.99 -18.66
N GLY A 366 4.20 4.83 -17.64
CA GLY A 366 5.02 6.06 -17.63
C GLY A 366 6.54 5.81 -17.56
N TYR A 367 6.97 4.68 -16.99
CA TYR A 367 8.40 4.37 -16.88
C TYR A 367 9.05 4.04 -18.22
N GLY A 368 10.24 4.58 -18.45
CA GLY A 368 11.02 4.34 -19.66
C GLY A 368 11.33 2.86 -19.92
N ILE A 369 11.41 2.04 -18.86
CA ILE A 369 11.64 0.59 -18.97
C ILE A 369 10.51 -0.12 -19.73
N TYR A 370 9.27 0.36 -19.67
CA TYR A 370 8.15 -0.22 -20.42
C TYR A 370 8.28 -0.07 -21.93
N ARG A 371 9.15 0.82 -22.43
CA ARG A 371 9.45 0.91 -23.87
C ARG A 371 10.40 -0.18 -24.35
N GLU A 372 11.08 -0.85 -23.43
CA GLU A 372 12.17 -1.77 -23.72
C GLU A 372 11.75 -2.97 -24.58
N PRO A 373 10.61 -3.66 -24.35
CA PRO A 373 10.19 -4.75 -25.24
C PRO A 373 10.10 -4.33 -26.71
N GLY A 374 9.55 -3.13 -26.97
CA GLY A 374 9.46 -2.58 -28.33
C GLY A 374 10.83 -2.31 -28.96
N VAL A 375 11.79 -1.85 -28.15
CA VAL A 375 13.18 -1.59 -28.58
C VAL A 375 13.94 -2.90 -28.87
N LEU A 376 13.74 -3.94 -28.04
CA LEU A 376 14.41 -5.24 -28.19
C LEU A 376 13.82 -6.09 -29.33
N LYS A 377 12.54 -5.91 -29.65
CA LYS A 377 11.83 -6.66 -30.71
C LYS A 377 12.57 -6.68 -32.06
N ARG A 378 13.29 -5.59 -32.38
CA ARG A 378 14.11 -5.49 -33.60
C ARG A 378 15.31 -6.44 -33.59
N ALA A 379 15.95 -6.62 -32.43
CA ALA A 379 17.07 -7.56 -32.28
C ALA A 379 16.59 -9.00 -32.18
N GLN A 380 15.43 -9.24 -31.55
CA GLN A 380 14.83 -10.57 -31.36
C GLN A 380 14.32 -11.23 -32.66
N ILE A 381 14.46 -10.57 -33.82
CA ILE A 381 14.34 -11.19 -35.14
C ILE A 381 15.46 -12.24 -35.35
N LEU A 382 16.62 -12.04 -34.72
CA LEU A 382 17.73 -12.99 -34.78
C LEU A 382 17.43 -14.25 -33.93
N PRO A 383 17.77 -15.46 -34.42
CA PRO A 383 17.71 -16.68 -33.63
C PRO A 383 18.50 -16.58 -32.31
N GLN A 384 17.97 -17.22 -31.26
CA GLN A 384 18.52 -17.15 -29.92
C GLN A 384 20.03 -17.51 -29.79
N PRO A 385 20.57 -18.52 -30.50
CA PRO A 385 22.01 -18.79 -30.47
C PRO A 385 22.87 -17.60 -30.91
N LEU A 386 22.39 -16.80 -31.87
CA LEU A 386 23.10 -15.61 -32.35
C LEU A 386 23.04 -14.47 -31.33
N LEU A 387 21.89 -14.28 -30.68
CA LEU A 387 21.74 -13.30 -29.59
C LEU A 387 22.64 -13.65 -28.40
N ALA A 388 22.66 -14.92 -27.99
CA ALA A 388 23.53 -15.40 -26.91
C ALA A 388 25.02 -15.23 -27.26
N ALA A 389 25.41 -15.53 -28.51
CA ALA A 389 26.77 -15.29 -28.98
C ALA A 389 27.12 -13.79 -28.98
N ALA A 390 26.24 -12.93 -29.48
CA ALA A 390 26.42 -11.49 -29.45
C ALA A 390 26.59 -10.97 -28.01
N ALA A 391 25.75 -11.40 -27.07
CA ALA A 391 25.85 -11.02 -25.66
C ALA A 391 27.18 -11.44 -25.01
N LYS A 392 27.74 -12.59 -25.40
CA LYS A 392 29.00 -13.13 -24.86
C LYS A 392 30.24 -12.48 -25.48
N ILE A 393 30.21 -12.23 -26.79
CA ILE A 393 31.37 -11.73 -27.56
C ILE A 393 31.45 -10.20 -27.50
N TRP A 394 30.33 -9.50 -27.27
CA TRP A 394 30.34 -8.04 -27.22
C TRP A 394 31.30 -7.53 -26.13
N PRO A 395 32.29 -6.70 -26.49
CA PRO A 395 33.28 -6.23 -25.54
C PRO A 395 32.64 -5.47 -24.39
N ALA A 396 33.06 -5.75 -23.15
CA ALA A 396 32.49 -5.15 -21.94
C ALA A 396 32.65 -3.63 -21.87
N PHE A 397 33.66 -3.09 -22.54
CA PHE A 397 33.96 -1.65 -22.58
C PHE A 397 33.17 -0.89 -23.64
N LEU A 398 32.42 -1.56 -24.52
CA LEU A 398 31.59 -0.92 -25.54
C LEU A 398 30.13 -0.77 -25.07
N PRO A 399 29.46 0.35 -25.42
CA PRO A 399 28.03 0.48 -25.18
C PRO A 399 27.27 -0.62 -25.93
N GLY A 400 26.13 -1.06 -25.38
CA GLY A 400 25.26 -2.06 -26.03
C GLY A 400 25.39 -3.50 -25.53
N LYS A 401 26.38 -3.85 -24.71
CA LYS A 401 26.47 -5.20 -24.11
C LYS A 401 25.20 -5.60 -23.34
N ASN A 402 24.70 -4.68 -22.51
CA ASN A 402 23.47 -4.88 -21.75
C ASN A 402 22.23 -4.96 -22.65
N PHE A 403 22.25 -4.33 -23.82
CA PHE A 403 21.17 -4.47 -24.80
C PHE A 403 21.15 -5.90 -25.36
N TRP A 404 22.28 -6.44 -25.82
CA TRP A 404 22.34 -7.81 -26.35
C TRP A 404 22.04 -8.87 -25.29
N ARG A 405 22.53 -8.67 -24.06
CA ARG A 405 22.18 -9.55 -22.93
C ARG A 405 20.67 -9.60 -22.71
N ARG A 406 20.00 -8.44 -22.67
CA ARG A 406 18.54 -8.37 -22.50
C ARG A 406 17.78 -8.94 -23.68
N ALA A 407 18.23 -8.70 -24.91
CA ALA A 407 17.63 -9.28 -26.11
C ALA A 407 17.69 -10.82 -26.09
N ALA A 408 18.79 -11.38 -25.55
CA ALA A 408 19.03 -12.81 -25.43
C ALA A 408 18.41 -13.46 -24.17
N THR A 409 17.75 -12.71 -23.29
CA THR A 409 17.18 -13.26 -22.05
C THR A 409 15.65 -13.10 -22.09
N PRO A 410 14.86 -14.16 -21.84
CA PRO A 410 13.42 -14.06 -21.71
C PRO A 410 13.01 -13.00 -20.68
N LEU A 411 11.87 -12.35 -20.89
CA LEU A 411 11.38 -11.29 -20.00
C LEU A 411 11.27 -11.78 -18.55
N GLU A 412 10.76 -13.00 -18.38
CA GLU A 412 10.50 -13.67 -17.10
C GLU A 412 11.77 -13.93 -16.28
N GLU A 413 12.94 -13.96 -16.94
CA GLU A 413 14.24 -14.22 -16.31
C GLU A 413 15.04 -12.94 -16.01
N ARG A 414 14.58 -11.77 -16.50
CA ARG A 414 15.33 -10.51 -16.41
C ARG A 414 14.54 -9.33 -15.87
N TYR A 415 13.20 -9.42 -15.82
CA TYR A 415 12.35 -8.39 -15.26
C TYR A 415 11.66 -8.92 -14.01
N PHE A 416 12.11 -8.44 -12.87
CA PHE A 416 11.52 -8.73 -11.55
C PHE A 416 10.81 -7.51 -10.95
N GLY A 417 10.88 -6.38 -11.64
CA GLY A 417 10.42 -5.07 -11.23
C GLY A 417 11.36 -4.00 -11.78
N ASN A 418 11.01 -2.73 -11.58
CA ASN A 418 11.86 -1.61 -11.99
C ASN A 418 13.24 -1.65 -11.29
N ALA A 419 13.29 -2.16 -10.05
CA ALA A 419 14.51 -2.45 -9.32
C ALA A 419 14.96 -3.92 -9.53
N CYS A 420 16.22 -4.10 -9.93
CA CYS A 420 16.92 -5.40 -9.91
C CYS A 420 18.38 -5.15 -9.54
N ILE A 421 18.64 -5.08 -8.23
CA ILE A 421 19.93 -4.57 -7.71
C ILE A 421 21.00 -5.64 -7.70
N PHE A 422 20.78 -6.71 -6.93
CA PHE A 422 21.71 -7.85 -6.86
C PHE A 422 21.14 -9.06 -7.60
N ASN A 423 21.94 -9.62 -8.51
CA ASN A 423 21.64 -10.89 -9.15
C ASN A 423 21.99 -12.08 -8.25
N GLU A 424 21.52 -13.28 -8.59
CA GLU A 424 21.74 -14.49 -7.79
C GLU A 424 23.22 -14.79 -7.53
N SER A 425 24.10 -14.58 -8.52
CA SER A 425 25.54 -14.83 -8.36
C SER A 425 26.24 -13.85 -7.42
N GLU A 426 25.78 -12.59 -7.38
CA GLU A 426 26.29 -11.58 -6.45
C GLU A 426 25.79 -11.87 -5.03
N LYS A 427 24.51 -12.25 -4.88
CA LYS A 427 23.95 -12.70 -3.60
C LYS A 427 24.73 -13.89 -3.03
N GLN A 428 25.11 -14.84 -3.89
CA GLN A 428 25.97 -15.97 -3.53
C GLN A 428 27.38 -15.56 -3.08
N GLN A 429 27.86 -14.34 -3.34
CA GLN A 429 29.16 -13.86 -2.84
C GLN A 429 29.03 -13.19 -1.47
N ILE A 430 27.95 -12.45 -1.23
CA ILE A 430 27.79 -11.60 -0.03
C ILE A 430 27.01 -12.26 1.11
N LEU A 431 26.02 -13.12 0.83
CA LEU A 431 25.18 -13.71 1.87
C LEU A 431 25.88 -14.86 2.59
N LYS A 432 25.73 -14.96 3.92
CA LYS A 432 26.26 -16.11 4.67
C LYS A 432 25.53 -17.41 4.29
N HIS A 433 24.21 -17.34 4.23
CA HIS A 433 23.36 -18.45 3.80
C HIS A 433 23.25 -18.46 2.28
N LYS A 434 23.68 -19.58 1.66
CA LYS A 434 23.73 -19.75 0.21
C LYS A 434 22.49 -20.44 -0.37
N ASN A 435 21.68 -21.05 0.49
CA ASN A 435 20.44 -21.70 0.09
C ASN A 435 19.28 -20.70 0.23
N PHE A 436 18.96 -19.99 -0.85
CA PHE A 436 17.84 -19.08 -0.92
C PHE A 436 17.05 -19.30 -2.22
N PRO A 437 15.72 -19.08 -2.20
CA PRO A 437 14.93 -19.11 -3.42
C PRO A 437 15.39 -18.00 -4.39
N PRO A 438 15.37 -18.25 -5.71
CA PRO A 438 15.68 -17.22 -6.70
C PRO A 438 14.59 -16.16 -6.74
N ALA A 439 14.94 -14.92 -7.12
CA ALA A 439 13.96 -13.83 -7.25
C ALA A 439 12.80 -14.18 -8.20
N ALA A 440 13.08 -14.96 -9.25
CA ALA A 440 12.07 -15.47 -10.18
C ALA A 440 10.98 -16.32 -9.50
N ALA A 441 11.23 -16.91 -8.32
CA ALA A 441 10.21 -17.65 -7.58
C ALA A 441 9.04 -16.75 -7.15
N VAL A 442 9.30 -15.46 -6.89
CA VAL A 442 8.29 -14.45 -6.53
C VAL A 442 7.43 -14.08 -7.74
N THR A 443 8.05 -13.88 -8.91
CA THR A 443 7.35 -13.36 -10.09
C THR A 443 6.79 -14.44 -11.02
N ALA A 444 7.33 -15.67 -10.99
CA ALA A 444 6.90 -16.75 -11.89
C ALA A 444 5.39 -17.07 -11.81
N PRO A 445 4.72 -17.09 -10.64
CA PRO A 445 3.27 -17.24 -10.57
C PRO A 445 2.52 -16.12 -11.31
N LEU A 446 3.01 -14.89 -11.22
CA LEU A 446 2.41 -13.72 -11.86
C LEU A 446 2.57 -13.79 -13.39
N TYR A 447 3.76 -14.15 -13.87
CA TYR A 447 3.97 -14.37 -15.30
C TYR A 447 3.11 -15.49 -15.88
N ARG A 448 2.84 -16.56 -15.12
CA ARG A 448 1.88 -17.60 -15.55
C ARG A 448 0.46 -17.05 -15.68
N GLN A 449 0.03 -16.15 -14.80
CA GLN A 449 -1.28 -15.51 -14.88
C GLN A 449 -1.35 -14.50 -16.04
N ALA A 450 -0.26 -13.78 -16.29
CA ALA A 450 -0.12 -12.79 -17.35
C ALA A 450 0.33 -13.39 -18.70
N ALA A 451 0.35 -14.71 -18.86
CA ALA A 451 0.96 -15.37 -20.02
C ALA A 451 0.34 -14.95 -21.37
N ALA A 452 -0.95 -14.59 -21.36
CA ALA A 452 -1.69 -14.15 -22.55
C ALA A 452 -1.47 -12.66 -22.91
N TYR A 453 -0.85 -11.88 -22.03
CA TYR A 453 -0.59 -10.47 -22.25
C TYR A 453 0.65 -10.24 -23.11
N ASP A 454 0.71 -9.08 -23.77
CA ASP A 454 1.94 -8.61 -24.39
C ASP A 454 3.00 -8.28 -23.32
N ASP A 455 4.25 -8.18 -23.74
CA ASP A 455 5.38 -8.01 -22.83
C ASP A 455 5.29 -6.74 -21.97
N VAL A 456 4.71 -5.64 -22.48
CA VAL A 456 4.55 -4.41 -21.69
C VAL A 456 3.52 -4.61 -20.60
N THR A 457 2.35 -5.15 -20.97
CA THR A 457 1.28 -5.45 -20.02
C THR A 457 1.71 -6.50 -18.99
N LYS A 458 2.56 -7.47 -19.34
CA LYS A 458 3.18 -8.40 -18.38
C LYS A 458 4.02 -7.68 -17.34
N MET A 459 4.86 -6.71 -17.78
CA MET A 459 5.69 -5.92 -16.87
C MET A 459 4.82 -5.12 -15.89
N GLN A 460 3.81 -4.41 -16.41
CA GLN A 460 2.84 -3.67 -15.57
C GLN A 460 2.11 -4.60 -14.60
N TYR A 461 1.68 -5.78 -15.05
CA TYR A 461 1.02 -6.77 -14.20
C TYR A 461 1.94 -7.24 -13.07
N VAL A 462 3.23 -7.47 -13.34
CA VAL A 462 4.20 -7.82 -12.28
C VAL A 462 4.34 -6.66 -11.30
N ASP A 463 4.58 -5.44 -11.76
CA ASP A 463 4.78 -4.27 -10.89
C ASP A 463 3.57 -3.98 -10.00
N LEU A 464 2.35 -4.09 -10.54
CA LEU A 464 1.11 -3.89 -9.78
C LEU A 464 0.90 -4.92 -8.67
N HIS A 465 1.54 -6.10 -8.73
CA HIS A 465 1.45 -7.13 -7.70
C HIS A 465 2.69 -7.21 -6.82
N THR A 466 3.82 -6.63 -7.23
CA THR A 466 5.08 -6.68 -6.47
C THR A 466 5.52 -5.28 -6.04
N TRP A 467 5.95 -4.44 -6.98
CA TRP A 467 6.59 -3.18 -6.68
C TRP A 467 5.65 -2.14 -6.07
N VAL A 468 4.44 -1.98 -6.64
CA VAL A 468 3.42 -1.08 -6.07
C VAL A 468 3.06 -1.49 -4.64
N VAL A 469 2.87 -2.79 -4.42
CA VAL A 469 2.45 -3.35 -3.13
C VAL A 469 3.57 -3.32 -2.10
N GLY A 470 4.80 -3.64 -2.50
CA GLY A 470 5.94 -3.85 -1.60
C GLY A 470 6.78 -2.60 -1.34
N ASP A 471 6.71 -1.60 -2.22
CA ASP A 471 7.51 -0.38 -2.13
C ASP A 471 6.62 0.86 -2.07
N LEU A 472 5.96 1.22 -3.18
CA LEU A 472 5.27 2.52 -3.30
C LEU A 472 4.19 2.70 -2.25
N LEU A 473 3.24 1.76 -2.14
CA LEU A 473 2.15 1.86 -1.16
C LEU A 473 2.64 1.71 0.29
N VAL A 474 3.74 0.98 0.52
CA VAL A 474 4.35 0.87 1.85
C VAL A 474 4.94 2.20 2.26
N LYS A 475 5.74 2.82 1.39
CA LYS A 475 6.30 4.16 1.59
C LYS A 475 5.20 5.20 1.78
N ALA A 476 4.22 5.22 0.89
CA ALA A 476 3.04 6.09 0.94
C ALA A 476 2.38 6.07 2.31
N ASP A 477 1.99 4.89 2.77
CA ASP A 477 1.28 4.73 4.04
C ASP A 477 2.19 5.06 5.23
N ARG A 478 3.41 4.50 5.31
CA ARG A 478 4.25 4.63 6.50
C ARG A 478 4.79 6.03 6.69
N MET A 479 5.22 6.70 5.62
CA MET A 479 5.79 8.05 5.72
C MET A 479 4.71 9.10 6.00
N SER A 480 3.51 8.93 5.43
CA SER A 480 2.38 9.81 5.73
C SER A 480 1.84 9.59 7.14
N MET A 481 1.68 8.34 7.57
CA MET A 481 1.20 8.02 8.91
C MET A 481 2.20 8.31 10.02
N ALA A 482 3.50 8.30 9.75
CA ALA A 482 4.50 8.83 10.68
C ALA A 482 4.21 10.28 11.12
N ASN A 483 3.47 11.03 10.29
CA ASN A 483 3.09 12.42 10.51
C ASN A 483 1.57 12.59 10.74
N SER A 484 0.84 11.52 11.09
CA SER A 484 -0.61 11.56 11.32
C SER A 484 -1.41 12.16 10.15
N LEU A 485 -0.96 11.91 8.91
CA LEU A 485 -1.51 12.48 7.69
C LEU A 485 -2.06 11.39 6.76
N GLU A 486 -3.35 11.43 6.43
CA GLU A 486 -3.95 10.50 5.48
C GLU A 486 -3.56 10.85 4.04
N LEU A 487 -2.70 10.03 3.41
CA LEU A 487 -2.43 10.08 1.97
C LEU A 487 -3.47 9.27 1.20
N ARG A 488 -4.00 9.88 0.13
CA ARG A 488 -5.07 9.36 -0.72
C ARG A 488 -4.64 9.22 -2.17
#